data_AF-A0A183GLT0-F1
#
_entry.id   AF-A0A183GLT0-F1
#
_cell.length_a   1.000
_cell.length_b   1.000
_cell.length_c   1.000
_cell.angle_alpha   90.00
_cell.angle_beta   90.00
_cell.angle_gamma   90.00
#
_symmetry.space_group_name_H-M   'P 1'
#
loop_
_entity.id
_entity.type
_entity.pdbx_description
1 polymer ?
#
loop_
_entity_poly.entity_id
_entity_poly.type
_entity_poly.pdbx_seq_one_letter_code
_entity_poly.pdbx_strand_id
1 'polypeptide(L)' 'MGTLTGRSCELVEALEQRKIEFCAVQETRWSCCKSRDIGRGFKAVLCGSRRTTSGAGMIVSERFRDAIAR' A
#
# COMPACT_ATOMS: atom_id res chain seq x y z
N MET A 1 1.72 16.55 -4.36
CA MET A 1 0.85 15.36 -4.23
C MET A 1 1.51 14.22 -5.00
N GLY A 2 2.46 13.50 -4.38
CA GLY A 2 3.13 12.37 -5.04
C GLY A 2 2.27 11.13 -4.87
N THR A 3 1.58 10.70 -5.91
CA THR A 3 0.74 9.51 -5.83
C THR A 3 1.57 8.27 -6.16
N LEU A 4 1.39 7.19 -5.38
CA LEU A 4 1.95 5.86 -5.65
C LEU A 4 1.54 5.29 -7.02
N THR A 5 0.64 5.95 -7.74
CA THR A 5 0.09 5.58 -9.04
C THR A 5 1.13 5.36 -10.14
N GLY A 6 2.30 5.99 -10.07
CA GLY A 6 3.34 5.85 -11.10
C GLY A 6 4.13 4.53 -11.03
N ARG A 7 4.24 3.91 -9.85
CA ARG A 7 5.02 2.66 -9.63
C ARG A 7 4.22 1.55 -8.94
N SER A 8 2.92 1.74 -8.73
CA SER A 8 2.09 0.73 -8.08
C SER A 8 2.02 -0.56 -8.90
N CYS A 9 2.04 -0.50 -10.24
CA CYS A 9 2.06 -1.70 -11.08
C CYS A 9 3.36 -2.50 -10.90
N GLU A 10 4.52 -1.85 -11.00
CA GLU A 10 5.84 -2.47 -10.80
C GLU A 10 5.96 -3.10 -9.41
N LEU A 11 5.44 -2.39 -8.38
CA LEU A 11 5.43 -2.87 -7.01
C LEU A 11 4.56 -4.12 -6.86
N VAL A 12 3.35 -4.11 -7.40
CA VAL A 12 2.43 -5.25 -7.33
C VAL A 12 2.99 -6.45 -8.11
N GLU A 13 3.60 -6.23 -9.28
CA GLU A 13 4.28 -7.28 -10.04
C GLU A 13 5.44 -7.90 -9.26
N ALA A 14 6.25 -7.08 -8.58
CA ALA A 14 7.32 -7.58 -7.73
C ALA A 14 6.79 -8.38 -6.53
N LEU A 15 5.66 -7.98 -5.95
CA LEU A 15 5.01 -8.71 -4.84
C LEU A 15 4.48 -10.06 -5.31
N GLU A 16 3.81 -10.12 -6.47
CA GLU A 16 3.34 -11.38 -7.08
C GLU A 16 4.51 -12.32 -7.39
N GLN A 17 5.54 -11.81 -8.07
CA GLN A 17 6.70 -12.61 -8.48
C GLN A 17 7.43 -13.21 -7.27
N ARG A 18 7.49 -12.47 -6.16
CA ARG A 18 8.14 -12.90 -4.91
C ARG A 18 7.21 -13.64 -3.96
N LYS A 19 5.92 -13.80 -4.31
CA LYS A 19 4.88 -14.41 -3.45
C LYS A 19 4.79 -13.74 -2.08
N ILE A 20 4.90 -12.41 -2.04
CA ILE A 20 4.80 -11.62 -0.82
C ILE A 20 3.34 -11.25 -0.58
N GLU A 21 2.79 -11.71 0.54
CA GLU A 21 1.39 -11.44 0.90
C GLU A 21 1.22 -10.14 1.72
N PHE A 22 2.28 -9.71 2.43
CA PHE A 22 2.32 -8.48 3.23
C PHE A 22 3.63 -7.72 2.99
N CYS A 23 3.53 -6.42 2.73
CA CYS A 23 4.69 -5.56 2.51
C CYS A 23 4.52 -4.22 3.23
N ALA A 24 5.44 -3.88 4.13
CA ALA A 24 5.49 -2.57 4.75
C ALA A 24 6.13 -1.55 3.80
N VAL A 25 5.52 -0.38 3.67
CA VAL A 25 6.00 0.73 2.84
C VAL A 25 6.15 1.99 3.70
N GLN A 26 7.21 2.76 3.46
CA GLN A 26 7.52 4.00 4.19
C GLN A 26 7.79 5.14 3.20
N GLU A 27 7.83 6.37 3.70
CA GLU A 27 8.03 7.59 2.93
C GLU A 27 7.02 7.74 1.75
N THR A 28 5.78 7.29 1.97
CA THR A 28 4.73 7.27 0.94
C THR A 28 4.22 8.66 0.56
N ARG A 29 4.67 9.72 1.27
CA ARG A 29 4.21 11.12 1.14
C ARG A 29 2.68 11.24 1.12
N TRP A 30 2.04 10.31 1.83
CA TRP A 30 0.60 10.18 1.88
C TRP A 30 0.07 10.99 3.07
N SER A 31 -1.05 11.69 2.87
CA SER A 31 -1.47 12.77 3.75
C SER A 31 -2.72 12.46 4.58
N CYS A 32 -3.24 11.24 4.53
CA CYS A 32 -4.39 10.80 5.34
C CYS A 32 -4.30 9.30 5.64
N CYS A 33 -5.14 8.75 6.54
CA CYS A 33 -5.22 7.29 6.71
C CYS A 33 -6.35 6.75 5.84
N LYS A 34 -6.01 6.00 4.78
CA LYS A 34 -6.95 5.44 3.79
C LYS A 34 -6.43 4.13 3.22
N SER A 35 -7.36 3.24 2.88
CA SER A 35 -7.06 2.08 2.04
C SER A 35 -7.40 2.34 0.57
N ARG A 36 -6.61 1.85 -0.37
CA ARG A 36 -6.85 1.89 -1.81
C ARG A 36 -6.45 0.57 -2.45
N ASP A 37 -7.25 0.06 -3.37
CA ASP A 37 -6.83 -1.05 -4.22
C ASP A 37 -5.75 -0.58 -5.20
N ILE A 38 -4.70 -1.38 -5.35
CA ILE A 38 -3.55 -1.07 -6.20
C ILE A 38 -3.40 -2.03 -7.38
N GLY A 39 -4.31 -3.01 -7.50
CA GLY A 39 -4.39 -3.96 -8.61
C GLY A 39 -3.95 -5.36 -8.22
N ARG A 40 -4.24 -6.32 -9.10
CA ARG A 40 -3.86 -7.75 -9.00
C ARG A 40 -4.18 -8.41 -7.65
N GLY A 41 -5.29 -8.03 -7.04
CA GLY A 41 -5.69 -8.54 -5.73
C GLY A 41 -4.81 -8.03 -4.59
N PHE A 42 -4.22 -6.84 -4.71
CA PHE A 42 -3.53 -6.16 -3.62
C PHE A 42 -4.21 -4.86 -3.23
N LYS A 43 -4.21 -4.59 -1.93
CA LYS A 43 -4.70 -3.37 -1.31
C LYS A 43 -3.59 -2.68 -0.54
N ALA A 44 -3.43 -1.37 -0.74
CA ALA A 44 -2.57 -0.54 0.08
C ALA A 44 -3.39 0.11 1.20
N VAL A 45 -2.98 -0.08 2.45
CA VAL A 45 -3.46 0.63 3.63
C VAL A 45 -2.38 1.64 4.00
N LEU A 46 -2.62 2.91 3.70
CA LEU A 46 -1.65 3.98 3.90
C LEU A 46 -2.11 4.85 5.08
N CYS A 47 -1.17 5.21 5.95
CA CYS A 47 -1.40 6.13 7.04
C CYS A 47 -0.28 7.16 7.07
N GLY A 48 -0.67 8.42 6.89
CA GLY A 48 0.28 9.53 6.94
C GLY A 48 -0.42 10.82 7.29
N SER A 49 0.38 11.81 7.66
CA SER A 49 -0.10 13.11 8.14
C SER A 49 0.00 14.15 7.04
N ARG A 50 -0.96 15.08 6.98
CA ARG A 50 -0.87 16.26 6.08
C ARG A 50 0.33 17.15 6.41
N ARG A 51 0.89 17.05 7.63
CA ARG A 51 1.95 17.93 8.13
C ARG A 51 3.36 17.44 7.83
N THR A 52 3.53 16.17 7.47
CA THR A 52 4.84 15.53 7.29
C THR A 52 4.91 14.81 5.95
N THR A 53 6.10 14.74 5.34
CA THR A 53 6.34 13.86 4.18
C THR A 53 6.51 12.39 4.58
N SER A 54 6.73 12.14 5.88
CA SER A 54 6.84 10.81 6.44
C SER A 54 5.43 10.22 6.57
N GLY A 55 5.17 9.23 5.73
CA GLY A 55 3.94 8.44 5.69
C GLY A 55 4.30 6.97 5.56
N ALA A 56 3.63 6.11 6.30
CA ALA A 56 3.86 4.68 6.28
C ALA A 56 2.60 3.96 5.77
N GLY A 57 2.73 2.68 5.50
CA GLY A 57 1.60 1.87 5.12
C GLY A 57 1.97 0.41 4.96
N MET A 58 0.96 -0.36 4.63
CA MET A 58 1.10 -1.78 4.35
C MET A 58 0.38 -2.07 3.05
N ILE A 59 0.99 -2.90 2.22
CA ILE A 59 0.35 -3.53 1.08
C ILE A 59 0.02 -4.95 1.50
N VAL A 60 -1.19 -5.37 1.19
CA VAL A 60 -1.71 -6.67 1.57
C VAL A 60 -2.42 -7.33 0.42
N SER A 61 -2.20 -8.63 0.28
CA SER A 61 -2.94 -9.49 -0.61
C SER A 61 -4.40 -9.60 -0.14
N GLU A 62 -5.33 -9.53 -1.08
CA GLU A 62 -6.77 -9.69 -0.83
C GLU A 62 -7.13 -11.09 -0.32
N ARG A 63 -6.22 -12.06 -0.43
CA ARG A 63 -6.37 -13.37 0.23
C ARG A 63 -6.54 -13.24 1.73
N PHE A 64 -6.00 -12.17 2.33
CA PHE A 64 -6.10 -11.88 3.75
C PHE A 64 -7.09 -10.75 4.05
N ARG A 65 -7.96 -10.38 3.10
CA ARG A 65 -8.91 -9.27 3.25
C ARG A 65 -9.76 -9.40 4.52
N ASP A 66 -10.18 -10.61 4.86
CA ASP A 66 -11.02 -10.89 6.04
C ASP A 66 -10.20 -10.97 7.35
N ALA A 67 -8.88 -11.10 7.27
CA ALA A 67 -7.98 -11.15 8.41
C ALA A 67 -7.50 -9.75 8.87
N ILE A 68 -7.83 -8.70 8.13
CA ILE A 68 -7.42 -7.33 8.44
C ILE A 68 -8.54 -6.63 9.20
N ALA A 69 -8.27 -6.30 10.47
CA ALA A 69 -9.13 -5.42 11.25
C ALA A 69 -9.15 -4.01 10.61
N ARG A 70 -10.35 -3.44 10.46
CA ARG A 70 -10.59 -2.13 9.83
C ARG A 70 -10.15 -0.97 10.72
#